data_AF-A0A7X6Y234-F1
#
_entry.id   AF-A0A7X6Y234-F1
#
_cell.length_a   1.000
_cell.length_b   1.000
_cell.length_c   1.000
_cell.angle_alpha   90.00
_cell.angle_beta   90.00
_cell.angle_gamma   90.00
#
_symmetry.space_group_name_H-M   'P 1'
#
loop_
_entity.id
_entity.type
_entity.pdbx_description
1 polymer ?
#
loop_
_entity_poly.entity_id
_entity_poly.type
_entity_poly.pdbx_seq_one_letter_code
_entity_poly.pdbx_strand_id
1 'polypeptide(L)'
;ESLGIFIPLIVVNCIILGRAEAYASRNKVLDSIFDAIGMGLGFTVALGVLGGIRELTGSGTLYGFKVMPEAYVPANIMILAPGAFLTLGLIMAFINHRNYKKGKSALELHKSESEEVMS
;
A
#
# COMPACT_ATOMS: atom_id res chain seq x y z
N GLU A 1 5.89 16.48 22.84
CA GLU A 1 6.18 15.34 23.75
C GLU A 1 5.50 14.03 23.32
N SER A 2 5.37 13.75 22.02
CA SER A 2 4.56 12.61 21.53
C SER A 2 5.37 11.47 20.90
N LEU A 3 6.70 11.60 20.77
CA LEU A 3 7.54 10.62 20.09
C LEU A 3 7.78 9.33 20.89
N GLY A 4 7.65 9.38 22.22
CA GLY A 4 7.93 8.24 23.13
C GLY A 4 7.11 6.98 22.84
N ILE A 5 5.83 7.13 22.48
CA ILE A 5 4.92 6.01 22.21
C ILE A 5 5.13 5.43 20.80
N PHE A 6 5.59 6.25 19.85
CA PHE A 6 5.82 5.78 18.48
C PHE A 6 7.06 4.88 18.37
N ILE A 7 8.07 5.08 19.22
CA ILE A 7 9.32 4.30 19.18
C ILE A 7 9.06 2.78 19.36
N PRO A 8 8.34 2.31 20.39
CA PRO A 8 7.96 0.90 20.51
C PRO A 8 7.13 0.40 19.32
N LEU A 9 6.15 1.19 18.86
CA LEU A 9 5.27 0.84 17.73
C LEU A 9 6.02 0.66 16.41
N ILE A 10 7.08 1.44 16.19
CA ILE A 10 7.94 1.34 15.01
C ILE A 10 8.78 0.07 15.08
N VAL A 11 9.37 -0.23 16.25
CA VAL A 11 10.25 -1.40 16.44
C VAL A 11 9.50 -2.72 16.32
N VAL A 12 8.25 -2.78 16.78
CA VAL A 12 7.41 -3.99 16.67
C VAL A 12 6.63 -4.06 15.36
N ASN A 13 6.82 -3.10 14.45
CA ASN A 13 6.12 -3.14 13.18
C ASN A 13 6.60 -4.33 12.34
N CYS A 14 5.65 -5.22 11.99
CA CYS A 14 5.92 -6.44 11.25
C CYS A 14 6.61 -6.21 9.90
N ILE A 15 6.35 -5.08 9.23
CA ILE A 15 6.98 -4.75 7.95
C ILE A 15 8.47 -4.46 8.11
N ILE A 16 8.85 -3.78 9.20
CA ILE A 16 10.23 -3.36 9.45
C ILE A 16 11.05 -4.57 9.87
N LEU A 17 10.55 -5.37 10.83
CA LEU A 17 11.23 -6.60 11.27
C LEU A 17 11.34 -7.62 10.13
N GLY A 18 10.27 -7.85 9.38
CA GLY A 18 10.28 -8.82 8.27
C GLY A 18 11.26 -8.45 7.15
N ARG A 19 11.39 -7.16 6.82
CA ARG A 19 12.38 -6.71 5.82
C ARG A 19 13.81 -6.69 6.36
N ALA A 20 14.01 -6.38 7.64
CA ALA A 20 15.31 -6.48 8.28
C ALA A 20 15.82 -7.94 8.28
N GLU A 21 14.95 -8.89 8.59
CA GLU A 21 15.29 -10.32 8.58
C GLU A 21 15.51 -10.87 7.16
N ALA A 22 14.65 -10.52 6.20
CA ALA A 22 14.71 -11.11 4.85
C ALA A 22 15.73 -10.43 3.91
N TYR A 23 15.92 -9.11 4.01
CA TYR A 23 16.71 -8.34 3.04
C TYR A 23 18.02 -7.81 3.63
N ALA A 24 17.99 -7.21 4.83
CA ALA A 24 19.20 -6.63 5.43
C ALA A 24 20.19 -7.70 5.92
N SER A 25 19.73 -8.90 6.27
CA SER A 25 20.60 -10.00 6.74
C SER A 25 21.48 -10.63 5.64
N ARG A 26 21.12 -10.44 4.36
CA ARG A 26 21.79 -11.12 3.22
C ARG A 26 22.37 -10.19 2.16
N ASN A 27 22.19 -8.87 2.29
CA ASN A 27 22.67 -7.87 1.32
C ASN A 27 23.64 -6.88 1.96
N LYS A 28 24.34 -6.10 1.12
CA LYS A 28 25.23 -5.02 1.60
C LYS A 28 24.40 -3.88 2.19
N VAL A 29 25.04 -3.08 3.06
CA VAL A 29 24.39 -1.97 3.78
C VAL A 29 23.79 -0.95 2.81
N LEU A 30 24.49 -0.60 1.73
CA LEU A 30 24.01 0.38 0.76
C LEU A 30 22.74 -0.08 0.04
N ASP A 31 22.68 -1.34 -0.40
CA ASP A 31 21.49 -1.90 -1.07
C ASP A 31 20.29 -1.96 -0.12
N SER A 32 20.56 -2.28 1.16
CA SER A 32 19.54 -2.32 2.22
C SER A 32 18.97 -0.95 2.56
N ILE A 33 19.77 0.11 2.43
CA ILE A 33 19.31 1.50 2.62
C ILE A 33 18.34 1.90 1.50
N PHE A 34 18.66 1.58 0.24
CA PHE A 34 17.76 1.87 -0.87
C PHE A 34 16.42 1.13 -0.74
N ASP A 35 16.45 -0.12 -0.29
CA ASP A 35 15.23 -0.88 -0.01
C ASP A 35 14.38 -0.26 1.12
N ALA A 36 15.02 0.11 2.23
CA ALA A 36 14.35 0.74 3.35
C ALA A 36 13.69 2.08 2.96
N ILE A 37 14.37 2.89 2.14
CA ILE A 37 13.82 4.15 1.61
C ILE A 37 12.63 3.87 0.69
N GLY A 38 12.76 2.92 -0.23
CA GLY A 38 11.69 2.55 -1.16
C GLY A 38 10.44 2.03 -0.45
N MET A 39 10.62 1.13 0.52
CA MET A 39 9.52 0.58 1.32
C MET A 39 8.90 1.63 2.25
N GLY A 40 9.71 2.50 2.86
CA GLY A 40 9.22 3.60 3.68
C GLY A 40 8.39 4.61 2.90
N LEU A 41 8.92 5.10 1.77
CA LEU A 41 8.20 6.02 0.89
C LEU A 41 6.93 5.39 0.31
N GLY A 42 7.02 4.14 -0.16
CA GLY A 42 5.86 3.39 -0.67
C GLY A 42 4.77 3.25 0.39
N PHE A 43 5.14 2.96 1.64
CA PHE A 43 4.20 2.86 2.76
C PHE A 43 3.53 4.21 3.07
N THR A 44 4.30 5.31 3.10
CA THR A 44 3.74 6.66 3.30
C THR A 44 2.76 7.05 2.18
N VAL A 45 3.13 6.81 0.92
CA VAL A 45 2.25 7.11 -0.23
C VAL A 45 0.99 6.25 -0.19
N ALA A 46 1.12 4.94 0.11
CA ALA A 46 -0.02 4.05 0.23
C ALA A 46 -0.99 4.51 1.34
N LEU A 47 -0.47 4.85 2.52
CA LEU A 47 -1.29 5.39 3.62
C LEU A 47 -1.91 6.75 3.27
N GLY A 48 -1.21 7.61 2.53
CA GLY A 48 -1.75 8.89 2.07
C GLY A 48 -2.94 8.71 1.12
N VAL A 49 -2.83 7.82 0.14
CA VAL A 49 -3.92 7.51 -0.80
C VAL A 49 -5.09 6.82 -0.08
N LEU A 50 -4.81 5.86 0.80
CA LEU A 50 -5.82 5.20 1.63
C LEU A 50 -6.54 6.21 2.53
N GLY A 51 -5.80 7.11 3.17
CA GLY A 51 -6.34 8.18 4.01
C GLY A 51 -7.23 9.12 3.22
N GLY A 52 -6.79 9.57 2.04
CA GLY A 52 -7.58 10.46 1.18
C GLY A 52 -8.90 9.83 0.71
N ILE A 53 -8.89 8.56 0.31
CA ILE A 53 -10.12 7.84 -0.08
C ILE A 53 -11.06 7.66 1.12
N ARG A 54 -10.50 7.37 2.30
CA ARG A 54 -11.27 7.20 3.54
C ARG A 54 -11.83 8.50 4.08
N GLU A 55 -11.14 9.61 3.93
CA GLU A 55 -11.65 10.95 4.27
C GLU A 55 -12.78 11.34 3.32
N LEU A 56 -12.57 11.16 2.01
CA LEU A 56 -13.56 11.47 0.99
C LEU A 56 -14.87 10.69 1.19
N THR A 57 -14.77 9.42 1.55
CA THR A 57 -15.94 8.53 1.71
C THR A 57 -16.45 8.48 3.17
N GLY A 58 -15.68 8.96 4.15
CA GLY A 58 -16.08 9.01 5.55
C GLY A 58 -16.80 10.30 5.90
N SER A 59 -16.16 11.45 5.61
CA SER A 59 -16.62 12.79 5.98
C SER A 59 -17.02 13.66 4.78
N GLY A 60 -16.83 13.20 3.54
CA GLY A 60 -17.12 14.01 2.34
C GLY A 60 -16.14 15.17 2.14
N THR A 61 -15.00 15.13 2.85
CA THR A 61 -13.93 16.14 2.78
C THR A 61 -12.68 15.52 2.15
N LEU A 62 -11.92 16.33 1.41
CA LEU A 62 -10.63 15.94 0.88
C LEU A 62 -9.59 16.93 1.41
N TYR A 63 -8.70 16.48 2.30
CA TYR A 63 -7.66 17.33 2.88
C TYR A 63 -8.21 18.64 3.49
N GLY A 64 -9.40 18.57 4.10
CA GLY A 64 -10.07 19.73 4.70
C GLY A 64 -10.93 20.59 3.76
N PHE A 65 -10.96 20.31 2.45
CA PHE A 65 -11.91 20.95 1.52
C PHE A 65 -13.22 20.15 1.46
N LYS A 66 -14.36 20.80 1.71
CA LYS A 66 -15.69 20.17 1.68
C LYS A 66 -16.12 20.03 0.21
N VAL A 67 -16.01 18.82 -0.34
CA VAL A 67 -16.30 18.53 -1.75
C VAL A 67 -17.75 18.07 -1.95
N MET A 68 -18.38 17.48 -0.91
CA MET A 68 -19.76 16.97 -0.99
C MET A 68 -20.81 17.89 -0.33
N PRO A 69 -22.06 17.94 -0.85
CA PRO A 69 -23.15 18.75 -0.29
C PRO A 69 -23.59 18.28 1.10
N GLU A 70 -24.28 19.15 1.86
CA GLU A 70 -24.77 18.92 3.23
C GLU A 70 -25.68 17.69 3.44
N ALA A 71 -26.12 17.03 2.37
CA ALA A 71 -26.96 15.83 2.43
C ALA A 71 -26.17 14.52 2.61
N TYR A 72 -24.84 14.57 2.68
CA TYR A 72 -24.02 13.37 2.89
C TYR A 72 -24.08 12.92 4.35
N VAL A 73 -24.70 11.76 4.60
CA VAL A 73 -24.65 11.12 5.92
C VAL A 73 -23.24 10.54 6.10
N PRO A 74 -22.42 11.05 7.03
CA PRO A 74 -21.07 10.58 7.22
C PRO A 74 -21.06 9.09 7.55
N ALA A 75 -20.36 8.32 6.72
CA ALA A 75 -20.24 6.87 6.89
C ALA A 75 -19.17 6.57 7.94
N ASN A 76 -19.52 6.72 9.22
CA ASN A 76 -18.63 6.44 10.35
C ASN A 76 -18.02 5.02 10.33
N ILE A 77 -18.71 4.08 9.68
CA ILE A 77 -18.25 2.71 9.47
C ILE A 77 -16.95 2.64 8.64
N MET A 78 -16.71 3.63 7.76
CA MET A 78 -15.52 3.67 6.91
C MET A 78 -14.28 4.28 7.62
N ILE A 79 -14.52 5.04 8.70
CA ILE A 79 -13.47 5.62 9.55
C ILE A 79 -12.97 4.59 10.57
N LEU A 80 -13.78 3.60 10.93
CA LEU A 80 -13.39 2.51 11.83
C LEU A 80 -12.50 1.47 11.11
N ALA A 81 -11.87 0.58 11.90
CA ALA A 81 -11.05 -0.54 11.41
C ALA A 81 -11.63 -1.33 10.21
N PRO A 82 -12.92 -1.74 10.18
CA PRO A 82 -13.48 -2.47 9.03
C PRO A 82 -13.44 -1.67 7.71
N GLY A 83 -13.57 -0.34 7.76
CA GLY A 83 -13.46 0.52 6.59
C GLY A 83 -12.06 0.57 5.97
N ALA A 84 -11.02 0.47 6.80
CA ALA A 84 -9.64 0.42 6.35
C ALA A 84 -9.35 -0.87 5.56
N PHE A 85 -9.84 -2.01 6.03
CA PHE A 85 -9.68 -3.29 5.33
C PHE A 85 -10.45 -3.34 4.01
N LEU A 86 -11.67 -2.79 3.97
CA LEU A 86 -12.48 -2.74 2.76
C LEU A 86 -11.82 -1.87 1.67
N THR A 87 -11.34 -0.68 2.04
CA THR A 87 -10.67 0.23 1.10
C THR A 87 -9.35 -0.34 0.59
N LEU A 88 -8.56 -0.97 1.46
CA LEU A 88 -7.33 -1.66 1.08
C LEU A 88 -7.62 -2.84 0.13
N GLY A 89 -8.65 -3.64 0.42
CA GLY A 89 -9.09 -4.72 -0.46
C GLY A 89 -9.55 -4.22 -1.84
N LEU A 90 -10.28 -3.11 -1.91
CA LEU A 90 -10.74 -2.50 -3.16
C LEU A 90 -9.56 -1.98 -4.00
N ILE A 91 -8.59 -1.30 -3.35
CA ILE A 91 -7.39 -0.81 -4.03
C ILE A 91 -6.55 -1.98 -4.54
N MET A 92 -6.35 -3.02 -3.73
CA MET A 92 -5.64 -4.23 -4.17
C MET A 92 -6.37 -4.92 -5.32
N ALA A 93 -7.70 -5.03 -5.26
CA ALA A 93 -8.49 -5.60 -6.36
C ALA A 93 -8.36 -4.78 -7.65
N PHE A 94 -8.35 -3.44 -7.54
CA PHE A 94 -8.15 -2.55 -8.68
C PHE A 94 -6.75 -2.67 -9.28
N ILE A 95 -5.71 -2.67 -8.43
CA ILE A 95 -4.31 -2.86 -8.86
C ILE A 95 -4.16 -4.24 -9.49
N ASN A 96 -4.69 -5.28 -8.86
CA ASN A 96 -4.64 -6.64 -9.38
C ASN A 96 -5.41 -6.76 -10.70
N HIS A 97 -6.54 -6.08 -10.87
CA HIS A 97 -7.28 -6.06 -12.14
C HIS A 97 -6.48 -5.37 -13.26
N ARG A 98 -5.78 -4.27 -12.97
CA ARG A 98 -4.89 -3.60 -13.93
C ARG A 98 -3.64 -4.42 -14.24
N ASN A 99 -3.05 -5.03 -13.21
CA ASN A 99 -1.91 -5.93 -13.35
C ASN A 99 -2.30 -7.26 -13.98
N TYR A 100 -3.57 -7.69 -13.92
CA TYR A 100 -4.04 -8.89 -14.61
C TYR A 100 -3.92 -8.73 -16.13
N LYS A 101 -4.16 -7.52 -16.65
CA LYS A 101 -3.94 -7.21 -18.07
C LYS A 101 -2.46 -7.20 -18.45
N LYS A 102 -1.58 -6.61 -17.62
CA LYS A 102 -0.12 -6.61 -17.85
C LYS A 102 0.52 -7.99 -17.63
N GLY A 103 0.03 -8.72 -16.64
CA GLY A 103 0.46 -10.06 -16.26
C GLY A 103 0.06 -11.09 -17.31
N LYS A 104 -1.09 -10.94 -17.97
CA LYS A 104 -1.39 -11.73 -19.18
C LYS A 104 -0.37 -11.48 -20.29
N SER A 105 -0.04 -10.22 -20.59
CA SER A 105 0.99 -9.93 -21.61
C SER A 105 2.39 -10.43 -21.24
N ALA A 106 2.76 -10.42 -19.95
CA ALA A 106 4.04 -10.97 -19.49
C ALA A 106 4.05 -12.51 -19.42
N LEU A 107 2.92 -13.14 -19.11
CA LEU A 107 2.74 -14.59 -19.09
C LEU A 107 2.69 -15.17 -20.52
N GLU A 108 2.14 -14.42 -21.48
CA GLU A 108 2.17 -14.76 -22.91
C GLU A 108 3.59 -14.63 -23.50
N LEU A 109 4.36 -13.62 -23.09
CA LEU A 109 5.78 -13.48 -23.48
C LEU A 109 6.68 -14.57 -22.88
N HIS A 110 6.46 -14.95 -21.63
CA HIS A 110 7.22 -16.05 -21.01
C HIS A 110 6.87 -17.41 -21.62
N LYS A 111 5.65 -17.56 -22.14
CA LYS A 111 5.23 -18.74 -22.90
C LYS A 111 5.87 -18.79 -24.30
N SER A 112 5.96 -17.66 -25.01
CA SER A 112 6.65 -17.62 -26.31
C SER A 112 8.16 -17.88 -26.18
N GLU A 113 8.80 -17.35 -25.13
CA GLU A 113 10.23 -17.59 -24.87
C GLU A 113 10.51 -19.05 -24.49
N SER A 114 9.59 -19.70 -23.76
CA SER A 114 9.71 -21.12 -23.41
C SER A 114 9.48 -22.07 -24.60
N GLU A 115 8.75 -21.64 -25.63
CA GLU A 115 8.47 -22.42 -26.84
C GLU A 115 9.62 -22.30 -27.87
N GLU A 116 10.31 -21.15 -27.90
CA GLU A 116 11.47 -20.91 -28.77
C GLU A 116 12.75 -21.61 -28.25
N VAL A 117 12.91 -21.74 -26.92
CA VAL A 117 14.04 -22.48 -26.31
C VAL A 117 13.87 -24.02 -26.40
N MET A 118 12.69 -24.50 -26.76
CA MET A 118 12.39 -25.93 -26.96
C MET A 118 12.53 -26.38 -28.43
N SER A 119 12.87 -25.45 -29.34
CA SER A 119 13.07 -25.68 -30.78
C SER A 119 14.56 -25.76 -31.14
#